data_AF-A0A2H9TGW0-F1
#
_entry.id   AF-A0A2H9TGW0-F1
#
_cell.length_a   1.000
_cell.length_b   1.000
_cell.length_c   1.000
_cell.angle_alpha   90.00
_cell.angle_beta   90.00
_cell.angle_gamma   90.00
#
_symmetry.space_group_name_H-M   'P 1'
#
loop_
_entity.id
_entity.type
_entity.pdbx_description
1 polymer ?
#
loop_
_entity_poly.entity_id
_entity_poly.type
_entity_poly.pdbx_seq_one_letter_code
_entity_poly.pdbx_strand_id
1 'polypeptide(L)'
;MGWSIRLAVNKGISGSSIPYSRRAPTWLKTSTDEATELICKLAKKGLTPSQIGSVLRDSHGIGLVRVPNALGLAPQIPEDLYCLIKKAVAVRKHMERNRKDKDSKYRLILIESRIHRLARYYKRTSMLPAVWK
;
A
#
# COMPACT_ATOMS: atom_id res chain seq x y z
N MET A 1 4.62 -22.37 16.95
CA MET A 1 4.39 -21.27 17.92
C MET A 1 3.75 -20.09 17.21
N GLY A 2 2.45 -19.88 17.44
CA GLY A 2 1.63 -18.93 16.70
C GLY A 2 1.74 -17.51 17.27
N TRP A 3 2.43 -16.63 16.55
CA TRP A 3 2.48 -15.19 16.83
C TRP A 3 1.19 -14.51 16.32
N SER A 4 0.06 -14.76 16.98
CA SER A 4 -1.18 -14.04 16.71
C SER A 4 -1.33 -12.90 17.73
N ILE A 5 -0.64 -11.79 17.47
CA ILE A 5 -0.77 -10.58 18.29
C ILE A 5 -1.99 -9.80 17.81
N ARG A 6 -2.94 -9.54 18.71
CA ARG A 6 -4.13 -8.72 18.43
C ARG A 6 -3.71 -7.25 18.33
N LEU A 7 -3.79 -6.69 17.12
CA LEU A 7 -3.29 -5.34 16.80
C LEU A 7 -4.19 -4.20 17.28
N ALA A 8 -5.49 -4.45 17.40
CA ALA A 8 -6.47 -3.46 17.85
C ALA A 8 -7.62 -4.17 18.59
N VAL A 9 -8.17 -3.50 19.59
CA VAL A 9 -9.33 -3.97 20.36
C VAL A 9 -10.64 -3.60 19.65
N ASN A 10 -10.66 -2.45 18.97
CA ASN A 10 -11.84 -1.92 18.28
C ASN A 10 -11.98 -2.49 16.86
N LYS A 11 -13.23 -2.80 16.47
CA LYS A 11 -13.60 -3.23 15.11
C LYS A 11 -14.17 -2.03 14.34
N GLY A 12 -13.32 -1.25 13.68
CA GLY A 12 -13.78 -0.19 12.77
C GLY A 12 -14.48 -0.78 11.54
N ILE A 13 -15.57 -0.16 11.10
CA ILE A 13 -16.38 -0.57 9.93
C ILE A 13 -16.15 0.30 8.70
N SER A 14 -15.25 1.29 8.77
CA SER A 14 -14.98 2.18 7.64
C SER A 14 -14.30 1.44 6.50
N GLY A 15 -14.86 1.58 5.31
CA GLY A 15 -14.34 1.00 4.08
C GLY A 15 -14.97 1.67 2.87
N SER A 16 -14.26 1.69 1.74
CA SER A 16 -14.81 2.17 0.48
C SER A 16 -15.73 1.11 -0.13
N SER A 17 -16.96 1.49 -0.47
CA SER A 17 -17.90 0.64 -1.20
C SER A 17 -17.79 0.89 -2.70
N ILE A 18 -17.56 -0.17 -3.47
CA ILE A 18 -17.51 -0.10 -4.92
C ILE A 18 -18.94 0.03 -5.47
N PRO A 19 -19.19 0.84 -6.52
CA PRO A 19 -20.50 0.90 -7.16
C PRO A 19 -20.97 -0.48 -7.65
N TYR A 20 -22.28 -0.70 -7.64
CA TYR A 20 -22.85 -1.97 -8.12
C TYR A 20 -22.49 -2.25 -9.59
N SER A 21 -22.61 -1.22 -10.44
CA SER A 21 -22.21 -1.29 -11.84
C SER A 21 -20.71 -1.03 -12.01
N ARG A 22 -20.02 -1.92 -12.73
CA ARG A 22 -18.59 -1.79 -13.08
C ARG A 22 -18.36 -1.17 -14.45
N ARG A 23 -19.42 -0.84 -15.19
CA ARG A 23 -19.30 -0.20 -16.51
C ARG A 23 -18.83 1.24 -16.33
N ALA A 24 -18.00 1.71 -17.26
CA ALA A 24 -17.64 3.12 -17.31
C ALA A 24 -18.92 3.95 -17.49
N PRO A 25 -19.08 5.03 -16.72
CA PRO A 25 -20.24 5.89 -16.85
C PRO A 25 -20.21 6.62 -18.20
N THR A 26 -21.38 6.88 -18.78
CA THR A 26 -21.53 7.49 -20.12
C THR A 26 -21.00 8.91 -20.21
N TRP A 27 -20.89 9.62 -19.09
CA TRP A 27 -20.34 10.98 -19.02
C TRP A 27 -18.80 11.01 -19.02
N LEU A 28 -18.14 9.87 -18.77
CA LEU A 28 -16.68 9.79 -18.82
C LEU A 28 -16.22 9.67 -20.27
N LYS A 29 -15.62 10.73 -20.79
CA LYS A 29 -15.13 10.81 -22.18
C LYS A 29 -13.69 10.33 -22.36
N THR A 30 -12.98 10.10 -21.26
CA THR A 30 -11.57 9.70 -21.27
C THR A 30 -11.42 8.30 -21.84
N SER A 31 -10.51 8.14 -22.80
CA SER A 31 -10.19 6.83 -23.36
C SER A 31 -9.36 6.00 -22.38
N THR A 32 -9.39 4.66 -22.56
CA THR A 32 -8.52 3.75 -21.81
C THR A 32 -7.04 4.04 -22.03
N ASP A 33 -6.65 4.42 -23.25
CA ASP A 33 -5.26 4.72 -23.61
C ASP A 33 -4.76 5.97 -22.88
N GLU A 34 -5.54 7.06 -22.91
CA GLU A 34 -5.24 8.30 -22.19
C GLU A 34 -5.07 8.06 -20.68
N ALA A 35 -5.91 7.18 -20.10
CA ALA A 35 -5.79 6.80 -18.70
C ALA A 35 -4.48 6.06 -18.42
N THR A 36 -4.05 5.15 -19.32
CA THR A 36 -2.77 4.44 -19.16
C THR A 36 -1.55 5.35 -19.30
N GLU A 37 -1.59 6.32 -20.22
CA GLU A 37 -0.53 7.30 -20.39
C GLU A 37 -0.40 8.20 -19.16
N LEU A 38 -1.52 8.63 -18.60
CA LEU A 38 -1.56 9.43 -17.38
C LEU A 38 -0.99 8.65 -16.19
N ILE A 39 -1.36 7.37 -16.03
CA ILE A 39 -0.79 6.49 -15.01
C ILE A 39 0.73 6.39 -15.18
N CYS A 40 1.21 6.18 -16.41
CA CYS A 40 2.64 6.10 -16.71
C CYS A 40 3.37 7.42 -16.36
N LYS A 41 2.77 8.56 -16.69
CA LYS A 41 3.31 9.89 -16.35
C LYS A 41 3.39 10.11 -14.84
N LEU A 42 2.36 9.72 -14.09
CA LEU A 42 2.33 9.84 -12.63
C LEU A 42 3.29 8.84 -11.95
N ALA A 43 3.42 7.63 -12.48
CA ALA A 43 4.38 6.64 -12.01
C ALA A 43 5.83 7.10 -12.24
N LYS A 44 6.13 7.69 -13.40
CA LYS A 44 7.45 8.30 -13.69
C LYS A 44 7.79 9.47 -12.77
N LYS A 45 6.79 10.18 -12.24
CA LYS A 45 6.99 11.20 -11.18
C LYS A 45 7.32 10.59 -9.82
N GLY A 46 7.24 9.26 -9.65
CA GLY A 46 7.54 8.57 -8.40
C GLY A 46 6.39 8.52 -7.40
N LEU A 47 5.15 8.79 -7.84
CA LEU A 47 3.97 8.65 -6.98
C LEU A 47 3.67 7.17 -6.71
N THR A 48 3.17 6.87 -5.51
CA THR A 48 2.79 5.50 -5.17
C THR A 48 1.46 5.11 -5.83
N PRO A 49 1.22 3.83 -6.14
CA PRO A 49 -0.03 3.39 -6.77
C PRO A 49 -1.30 3.88 -6.06
N SER A 50 -1.31 3.89 -4.73
CA SER A 50 -2.44 4.41 -3.95
C SER A 50 -2.66 5.92 -4.16
N GLN A 51 -1.58 6.71 -4.20
CA GLN A 51 -1.65 8.15 -4.49
C GLN A 51 -2.09 8.43 -5.93
N ILE A 52 -1.62 7.63 -6.88
CA ILE A 52 -2.05 7.72 -8.29
C ILE A 52 -3.56 7.51 -8.37
N GLY A 53 -4.10 6.49 -7.71
CA GLY A 53 -5.54 6.24 -7.66
C GLY A 53 -6.35 7.41 -7.09
N SER A 54 -5.87 8.07 -6.04
CA SER A 54 -6.52 9.27 -5.49
C SER A 54 -6.50 10.44 -6.48
N VAL A 55 -5.35 10.72 -7.13
CA VAL A 55 -5.23 11.81 -8.11
C VAL A 55 -6.12 11.56 -9.34
N LEU A 56 -6.22 10.31 -9.79
CA LEU A 56 -7.11 9.95 -10.91
C LEU A 56 -8.58 10.17 -10.56
N ARG A 57 -8.97 9.85 -9.32
CA ARG A 57 -10.34 10.06 -8.84
C ARG A 57 -10.67 11.53 -8.67
N ASP A 58 -9.80 12.28 -8.02
CA ASP A 58 -10.10 13.65 -7.57
C ASP A 58 -9.88 14.68 -8.67
N SER A 59 -8.85 14.52 -9.51
CA SER A 59 -8.52 15.48 -10.56
C SER A 59 -9.10 15.13 -11.93
N HIS A 60 -9.24 13.84 -12.26
CA HIS A 60 -9.67 13.39 -13.59
C HIS A 60 -11.04 12.69 -13.58
N GLY A 61 -11.65 12.47 -12.40
CA GLY A 61 -12.97 11.83 -12.27
C GLY A 61 -12.98 10.33 -12.56
N ILE A 62 -11.82 9.67 -12.65
CA ILE A 62 -11.72 8.25 -12.97
C ILE A 62 -11.70 7.44 -11.68
N GLY A 63 -12.86 6.88 -11.30
CA GLY A 63 -13.06 6.32 -9.96
C GLY A 63 -12.50 4.90 -9.72
N LEU A 64 -12.53 4.02 -10.74
CA LEU A 64 -12.20 2.60 -10.60
C LEU A 64 -11.09 2.19 -11.57
N VAL A 65 -9.84 2.47 -11.19
CA VAL A 65 -8.67 2.11 -11.99
C VAL A 65 -7.89 1.00 -11.31
N ARG A 66 -7.72 -0.12 -11.99
CA ARG A 66 -6.71 -1.12 -11.63
C ARG A 66 -5.44 -0.78 -12.38
N VAL A 67 -4.41 -0.33 -11.67
CA VAL A 67 -3.09 -0.07 -12.27
C VAL A 67 -2.56 -1.39 -12.86
N PRO A 68 -2.28 -1.45 -14.17
CA PRO A 68 -1.78 -2.68 -14.79
C PRO A 68 -0.35 -2.98 -14.31
N ASN A 69 -0.13 -4.17 -13.76
CA ASN A 69 1.22 -4.68 -13.46
C ASN A 69 2.08 -4.86 -14.74
N ALA A 70 1.44 -4.91 -15.91
CA ALA A 70 2.05 -5.16 -17.21
C ALA A 70 2.94 -4.02 -17.72
N LEU A 71 2.86 -2.82 -17.13
CA LEU A 71 3.63 -1.66 -17.59
C LEU A 71 5.10 -1.67 -17.15
N GLY A 72 5.56 -2.68 -16.42
CA GLY A 72 6.96 -2.80 -15.97
C GLY A 72 7.42 -1.73 -14.96
N LEU A 73 6.52 -0.80 -14.60
CA LEU A 73 6.73 0.29 -13.63
C LEU A 73 6.43 -0.14 -12.19
N ALA A 74 6.15 -1.43 -11.96
CA ALA A 74 5.84 -1.94 -10.64
C ALA A 74 7.12 -1.93 -9.77
N PRO A 75 7.06 -1.36 -8.55
CA PRO A 75 8.19 -1.41 -7.65
C PRO A 75 8.52 -2.86 -7.27
N GLN A 76 9.82 -3.16 -7.14
CA GLN A 76 10.33 -4.47 -6.72
C GLN A 76 9.78 -4.90 -5.35
N ILE A 77 9.43 -3.92 -4.51
CA ILE A 77 8.83 -4.13 -3.20
C ILE A 77 7.38 -3.62 -3.26
N PRO A 78 6.39 -4.44 -2.84
CA PRO A 78 4.99 -3.99 -2.75
C PRO A 78 4.83 -2.74 -1.87
N GLU A 79 3.93 -1.84 -2.28
CA GLU A 79 3.71 -0.55 -1.62
C GLU A 79 3.40 -0.69 -0.12
N ASP A 80 2.54 -1.64 0.26
CA ASP A 80 2.15 -1.88 1.66
C ASP A 80 3.37 -2.27 2.52
N LEU A 81 4.24 -3.13 1.99
CA LEU A 81 5.46 -3.55 2.68
C LEU A 81 6.44 -2.38 2.83
N TYR A 82 6.63 -1.61 1.76
CA TYR A 82 7.47 -0.40 1.78
C TYR A 82 6.98 0.63 2.81
N CYS A 83 5.68 0.90 2.85
CA CYS A 83 5.08 1.85 3.79
C CYS A 83 5.26 1.43 5.25
N LEU A 84 5.13 0.13 5.56
CA LEU A 84 5.37 -0.39 6.91
C LEU A 84 6.83 -0.33 7.31
N ILE A 85 7.75 -0.66 6.40
CA ILE A 85 9.20 -0.55 6.65
C ILE A 85 9.58 0.91 6.92
N LYS A 86 9.11 1.85 6.08
CA LYS A 86 9.34 3.28 6.28
C LYS A 86 8.87 3.75 7.66
N LYS A 87 7.69 3.28 8.11
CA LYS A 87 7.16 3.57 9.44
C LYS A 87 8.04 2.96 10.54
N ALA A 88 8.48 1.72 10.40
CA ALA A 88 9.35 1.05 11.36
C ALA A 88 10.69 1.77 11.53
N VAL A 89 11.30 2.21 10.42
CA VAL A 89 12.56 2.98 10.43
C VAL A 89 12.39 4.31 11.16
N ALA A 90 11.29 5.03 10.92
CA ALA A 90 10.99 6.27 11.63
C ALA A 90 10.85 6.07 13.15
N VAL A 91 10.12 5.02 13.57
CA VAL A 91 9.95 4.68 14.99
C VAL A 91 11.28 4.26 15.61
N ARG A 92 12.11 3.49 14.91
CA ARG A 92 13.44 3.09 15.38
C ARG A 92 14.34 4.29 15.62
N LYS A 93 14.38 5.24 14.68
CA LYS A 93 15.13 6.51 14.82
C LYS A 93 14.64 7.35 16.00
N HIS A 94 13.33 7.35 16.27
CA HIS A 94 12.78 8.01 17.46
C HIS A 94 13.25 7.33 18.77
N MET A 95 13.22 6.00 18.81
CA MET A 95 13.61 5.19 19.97
C MET A 95 15.10 5.28 20.30
N GLU A 96 15.97 5.51 19.31
CA GLU A 96 17.41 5.72 19.53
C GLU A 96 17.68 6.89 20.47
N ARG A 97 16.89 7.96 20.36
CA ARG A 97 16.96 9.15 21.23
C ARG A 97 16.13 8.96 22.50
N ASN A 98 14.96 8.33 22.39
CA ASN A 98 13.98 8.20 23.47
C ASN A 98 13.85 6.75 23.96
N ARG A 99 14.90 6.23 24.61
CA ARG A 99 14.96 4.83 25.05
C ARG A 99 13.94 4.42 26.12
N LYS A 100 13.35 5.39 26.83
CA LYS A 100 12.39 5.15 27.92
C LYS A 100 10.93 5.03 27.44
N ASP A 101 10.64 5.33 26.18
CA ASP A 101 9.28 5.26 25.64
C ASP A 101 8.85 3.79 25.40
N LYS A 102 8.08 3.26 26.35
CA LYS A 102 7.56 1.88 26.31
C LYS A 102 6.45 1.71 25.28
N ASP A 103 5.68 2.76 25.00
CA ASP A 103 4.54 2.71 24.08
C ASP A 103 5.02 2.65 22.63
N SER A 104 6.02 3.49 22.28
CA SER A 104 6.69 3.41 20.98
C SER A 104 7.41 2.07 20.76
N LYS A 105 8.04 1.52 21.80
CA LYS A 105 8.64 0.16 21.75
C LYS A 105 7.58 -0.91 21.46
N TYR A 106 6.43 -0.85 22.14
CA TYR A 106 5.33 -1.78 21.91
C TYR A 106 4.80 -1.65 20.47
N ARG A 107 4.58 -0.42 19.99
CA ARG A 107 4.13 -0.19 18.59
C ARG A 107 5.14 -0.66 17.55
N LEU A 108 6.45 -0.54 17.82
CA LEU A 108 7.49 -1.07 16.93
C LEU A 108 7.34 -2.58 16.75
N ILE A 109 7.17 -3.33 17.85
CA ILE A 109 6.96 -4.79 17.82
C ILE A 109 5.72 -5.16 17.00
N LEU A 110 4.63 -4.39 17.12
CA LEU A 110 3.43 -4.60 16.31
C LEU A 110 3.67 -4.38 14.82
N ILE A 111 4.41 -3.33 14.45
CA ILE A 111 4.74 -3.02 13.05
C ILE A 111 5.65 -4.12 12.48
N GLU A 112 6.69 -4.53 13.20
CA GLU A 112 7.60 -5.61 12.79
C GLU A 112 6.84 -6.93 12.60
N SER A 113 5.92 -7.27 13.51
CA SER A 113 5.06 -8.45 13.39
C SER A 113 4.18 -8.40 12.13
N ARG A 114 3.66 -7.22 11.75
CA ARG A 114 2.90 -7.03 10.50
C ARG A 114 3.78 -7.22 9.27
N ILE A 115 4.99 -6.66 9.28
CA ILE A 115 5.98 -6.81 8.20
C ILE A 115 6.28 -8.30 7.98
N HIS A 116 6.59 -9.05 9.04
CA HIS A 116 6.83 -10.50 8.92
C HIS A 116 5.61 -11.28 8.40
N ARG A 117 4.39 -10.89 8.77
CA ARG A 117 3.18 -11.54 8.26
C ARG A 117 2.99 -11.30 6.75
N LEU A 118 3.20 -10.07 6.29
CA LEU A 118 3.10 -9.71 4.87
C LEU A 118 4.25 -10.30 4.05
N ALA A 119 5.47 -10.26 4.58
CA ALA A 119 6.63 -10.88 3.95
C ALA A 119 6.41 -12.38 3.71
N ARG A 120 5.86 -13.10 4.69
CA ARG A 120 5.47 -14.51 4.50
C ARG A 120 4.44 -14.71 3.37
N TYR A 121 3.45 -13.83 3.29
CA TYR A 121 2.46 -13.87 2.20
C TYR A 121 3.11 -13.67 0.83
N TYR A 122 3.91 -12.61 0.66
CA TYR A 122 4.53 -12.29 -0.62
C TYR A 122 5.62 -13.28 -1.06
N LYS A 123 6.33 -13.91 -0.10
CA LYS A 123 7.22 -15.04 -0.39
C LYS A 123 6.45 -16.24 -0.94
N ARG A 124 5.27 -16.53 -0.39
CA ARG A 124 4.40 -17.62 -0.87
C ARG A 124 3.83 -17.33 -2.27
N THR A 125 3.51 -16.08 -2.56
CA THR A 125 2.97 -15.64 -3.85
C THR A 125 4.08 -15.33 -4.88
N SER A 126 5.34 -15.67 -4.60
CA SER A 126 6.51 -15.46 -5.48
C SER A 126 6.74 -14.01 -5.94
N MET A 127 6.15 -13.03 -5.26
CA MET A 127 6.40 -11.61 -5.53
C MET A 127 7.70 -11.12 -4.87
N LEU A 128 8.20 -11.85 -3.87
CA LEU A 128 9.47 -11.55 -3.18
C LEU A 128 10.42 -12.75 -3.25
N PRO A 129 11.74 -12.53 -3.32
CA PRO A 129 12.73 -13.59 -3.19
C PRO A 129 12.60 -14.32 -1.85
N ALA A 130 12.75 -15.64 -1.84
CA ALA A 130 12.63 -16.46 -0.63
C ALA A 130 13.63 -16.04 0.48
N VAL A 131 14.79 -15.51 0.09
CA VAL A 131 15.91 -15.09 0.96
C VAL A 131 15.63 -13.77 1.70
N TRP A 132 14.59 -13.02 1.32
CA TRP A 132 14.32 -11.69 1.87
C TRP A 132 14.12 -11.70 3.39
N LYS A 133 14.79 -10.82 4.14
CA LYS A 133 14.71 -10.71 5.60
C LYS A 133 14.21 -9.34 6.03
#